data_AF-A0A3N2RBN4-F1
#
_entry.id   AF-A0A3N2RBN4-F1
#
_cell.length_a   1.000
_cell.length_b   1.000
_cell.length_c   1.000
_cell.angle_alpha   90.00
_cell.angle_beta   90.00
_cell.angle_gamma   90.00
#
_symmetry.space_group_name_H-M   'P 1'
#
loop_
_entity.id
_entity.type
_entity.pdbx_description
1 polymer ?
#
loop_
_entity_poly.entity_id
_entity_poly.type
_entity_poly.pdbx_seq_one_letter_code
_entity_poly.pdbx_strand_id
1 'polypeptide(L)'
;MRTAPHNPRRTGLKAAGLALLIGLGLAANVQAQTIGYNIRTGDVWVDTRLGEINDYGRRYRDPFVDEMTGYYGAPRSLIDELLDRRRWAPGDVYYACALARSLGVPCLNVVREYDRDPGQGWGAVAKRMGIKPGSPAFHALKRGAVQTYDHWGYPIRVDQSVRVDWAEHGPGKGRGNANGNGKSHGGPKAHGHSGHGYDDGHGKGRGKDKGHGKDKGHGKGHGNGGGNGKGHGNGKGH
;
A
#
# COMPACT_ATOMS: atom_id res chain seq x y z
N MET A 1 42.29 62.02 50.89
CA MET A 1 43.69 61.73 50.49
C MET A 1 43.69 61.31 49.03
N ARG A 2 44.42 62.04 48.18
CA ARG A 2 44.74 61.65 46.79
C ARG A 2 45.93 60.70 46.82
N THR A 3 45.90 59.61 46.05
CA THR A 3 47.09 58.97 45.50
C THR A 3 46.76 58.27 44.19
N ALA A 4 47.73 58.33 43.29
CA ALA A 4 47.66 58.20 41.85
C ALA A 4 47.90 56.73 41.39
N PRO A 5 47.92 56.46 40.06
CA PRO A 5 47.65 55.16 39.43
C PRO A 5 48.94 54.37 39.14
N HIS A 6 48.86 53.06 38.90
CA HIS A 6 49.90 52.31 38.21
C HIS A 6 49.33 51.24 37.26
N ASN A 7 49.81 51.28 36.02
CA ASN A 7 49.72 50.20 35.04
C ASN A 7 51.16 49.80 34.66
N PRO A 8 51.52 48.51 34.69
CA PRO A 8 52.61 47.95 33.90
C PRO A 8 52.03 46.99 32.84
N ARG A 9 52.13 47.32 31.54
CA ARG A 9 53.20 46.93 30.62
C ARG A 9 53.67 45.46 30.71
N ARG A 10 53.37 44.74 29.61
CA ARG A 10 54.30 44.01 28.72
C ARG A 10 54.58 42.51 28.94
N THR A 11 54.30 41.80 27.83
CA THR A 11 55.11 40.77 27.14
C THR A 11 55.26 39.37 27.73
N GLY A 12 54.94 38.38 26.89
CA GLY A 12 55.41 37.00 27.02
C GLY A 12 54.80 36.11 25.94
N LEU A 13 55.42 36.08 24.75
CA LEU A 13 55.05 35.23 23.63
C LEU A 13 55.85 33.91 23.70
N LYS A 14 55.18 32.79 23.36
CA LYS A 14 55.68 31.49 22.86
C LYS A 14 56.21 30.45 23.87
N ALA A 15 55.58 29.27 23.88
CA ALA A 15 56.22 28.04 23.40
C ALA A 15 55.18 26.91 23.27
N ALA A 16 55.29 26.16 22.18
CA ALA A 16 54.48 25.01 21.83
C ALA A 16 54.86 23.77 22.65
N GLY A 17 53.87 22.92 22.94
CA GLY A 17 54.05 21.58 23.48
C GLY A 17 52.91 20.68 23.03
N LEU A 18 53.18 19.88 22.00
CA LEU A 18 52.27 18.86 21.47
C LEU A 18 52.22 17.69 22.47
N ALA A 19 51.07 17.46 23.09
CA ALA A 19 50.81 16.23 23.86
C ALA A 19 49.62 15.50 23.25
N LEU A 20 49.93 14.45 22.51
CA LEU A 20 49.01 13.48 21.96
C LEU A 20 48.47 12.61 23.12
N LEU A 21 47.21 12.80 23.50
CA LEU A 21 46.48 11.81 24.32
C LEU A 21 45.24 11.35 23.56
N ILE A 22 45.37 10.13 23.06
CA ILE A 22 44.30 9.30 22.51
C ILE A 22 43.41 8.91 23.71
N GLY A 23 42.24 9.55 23.80
CA GLY A 23 41.17 9.21 24.72
C GLY A 23 39.98 8.66 23.95
N LEU A 24 39.81 7.34 24.01
CA LEU A 24 38.73 6.55 23.44
C LEU A 24 37.33 7.10 23.80
N GLY A 25 36.43 7.02 22.82
CA GLY A 25 35.12 6.43 23.09
C GLY A 25 34.03 7.36 23.61
N LEU A 26 33.79 8.47 22.93
CA LEU A 26 32.40 8.81 22.68
C LEU A 26 32.09 8.25 21.31
N ALA A 27 31.43 7.09 21.29
CA ALA A 27 30.55 6.76 20.19
C ALA A 27 29.57 7.92 20.08
N ALA A 28 29.95 8.93 19.30
CA ALA A 28 28.98 9.73 18.61
C ALA A 28 28.21 8.70 17.81
N ASN A 29 27.07 8.30 18.36
CA ASN A 29 25.98 7.83 17.54
C ASN A 29 25.79 8.97 16.56
N VAL A 30 26.46 8.88 15.42
CA VAL A 30 25.97 9.45 14.19
C VAL A 30 24.67 8.70 14.02
N GLN A 31 23.62 9.18 14.69
CA GLN A 31 22.30 9.10 14.13
C GLN A 31 22.54 9.70 12.77
N ALA A 32 22.66 8.84 11.76
CA ALA A 32 22.50 9.26 10.39
C ALA A 32 21.28 10.17 10.48
N GLN A 33 21.50 11.47 10.26
CA GLN A 33 20.39 12.35 9.97
C GLN A 33 19.89 11.74 8.68
N THR A 34 18.96 10.79 8.81
CA THR A 34 18.17 10.30 7.71
C THR A 34 17.67 11.59 7.12
N ILE A 35 18.15 11.93 5.93
CA ILE A 35 17.64 13.08 5.19
C ILE A 35 16.14 12.90 5.25
N GLY A 36 15.50 13.77 6.07
CA GLY A 36 14.32 13.39 6.83
C GLY A 36 13.31 12.77 5.89
N TYR A 37 12.97 11.50 6.12
CA TYR A 37 11.88 10.88 5.39
C TYR A 37 10.63 11.70 5.67
N ASN A 38 10.28 12.56 4.71
CA ASN A 38 9.33 13.62 4.92
C ASN A 38 8.22 13.45 3.89
N ILE A 39 7.33 12.50 4.20
CA ILE A 39 6.12 12.25 3.42
C ILE A 39 5.34 13.55 3.20
N ARG A 40 5.27 14.44 4.22
CA ARG A 40 4.48 15.68 4.28
C ARG A 40 3.62 15.93 3.04
N THR A 41 2.52 15.18 2.93
CA THR A 41 1.55 15.40 1.86
C THR A 41 0.68 16.62 2.15
N GLY A 42 0.70 17.08 3.41
CA GLY A 42 -0.15 18.17 3.90
C GLY A 42 -1.49 17.67 4.45
N ASP A 43 -1.72 16.36 4.50
CA ASP A 43 -2.91 15.74 5.09
C ASP A 43 -2.51 14.63 6.07
N VAL A 44 -2.90 14.78 7.34
CA VAL A 44 -2.50 13.88 8.44
C VAL A 44 -2.98 12.45 8.22
N TRP A 45 -4.16 12.27 7.63
CA TRP A 45 -4.68 10.93 7.34
C TRP A 45 -3.82 10.26 6.28
N VAL A 46 -3.50 10.95 5.18
CA VAL A 46 -2.63 10.43 4.12
C VAL A 46 -1.24 10.13 4.68
N ASP A 47 -0.66 11.05 5.45
CA ASP A 47 0.68 10.88 6.04
C ASP A 47 0.73 9.64 6.94
N THR A 48 -0.33 9.39 7.73
CA THR A 48 -0.45 8.19 8.56
C THR A 48 -0.49 6.92 7.71
N ARG A 49 -1.33 6.88 6.67
CA ARG A 49 -1.43 5.69 5.80
C ARG A 49 -0.16 5.40 5.05
N LEU A 50 0.58 6.41 4.64
CA LEU A 50 1.86 6.22 3.96
C LEU A 50 2.93 5.66 4.90
N GLY A 51 2.91 6.04 6.18
CA GLY A 51 3.70 5.39 7.22
C GLY A 51 3.40 3.90 7.32
N GLU A 52 2.13 3.54 7.45
CA GLU A 52 1.68 2.15 7.55
C GLU A 52 1.98 1.34 6.28
N ILE A 53 1.84 1.94 5.09
CA ILE A 53 2.17 1.32 3.81
C ILE A 53 3.69 1.07 3.70
N ASN A 54 4.54 1.94 4.24
CA ASN A 54 5.97 1.65 4.30
C ASN A 54 6.25 0.38 5.09
N ASP A 55 5.59 0.22 6.24
CA ASP A 55 5.79 -0.93 7.11
C ASP A 55 5.26 -2.21 6.45
N TYR A 56 4.08 -2.12 5.81
CA TYR A 56 3.54 -3.21 5.00
C TYR A 56 4.49 -3.61 3.88
N GLY A 57 4.90 -2.66 3.03
CA GLY A 57 5.71 -2.96 1.85
C GLY A 57 7.13 -3.44 2.18
N ARG A 58 7.70 -3.03 3.33
CA ARG A 58 8.97 -3.57 3.81
C ARG A 58 8.84 -5.01 4.31
N ARG A 59 7.72 -5.35 4.96
CA ARG A 59 7.48 -6.69 5.51
C ARG A 59 6.96 -7.68 4.47
N TYR A 60 6.12 -7.21 3.56
CA TYR A 60 5.38 -8.00 2.58
C TYR A 60 5.65 -7.47 1.16
N ARG A 61 6.93 -7.52 0.75
CA ARG A 61 7.38 -6.94 -0.53
C ARG A 61 6.60 -7.48 -1.74
N ASP A 62 6.48 -8.80 -1.87
CA ASP A 62 5.83 -9.38 -3.06
C ASP A 62 4.34 -9.01 -3.14
N PRO A 63 3.52 -9.17 -2.07
CA PRO A 63 2.15 -8.66 -2.05
C PRO A 63 2.03 -7.16 -2.36
N PHE A 64 2.97 -6.35 -1.88
CA PHE A 64 3.01 -4.92 -2.19
C PHE A 64 3.26 -4.69 -3.70
N VAL A 65 4.24 -5.36 -4.29
CA VAL A 65 4.53 -5.24 -5.74
C VAL A 65 3.34 -5.72 -6.58
N ASP A 66 2.68 -6.80 -6.16
CA ASP A 66 1.49 -7.32 -6.85
C ASP A 66 0.31 -6.33 -6.78
N GLU A 67 0.10 -5.65 -5.65
CA GLU A 67 -0.88 -4.55 -5.53
C GLU A 67 -0.54 -3.40 -6.50
N MET A 68 0.72 -2.97 -6.54
CA MET A 68 1.16 -1.87 -7.41
C MET A 68 1.02 -2.19 -8.89
N THR A 69 1.31 -3.43 -9.28
CA THR A 69 1.25 -3.87 -10.68
C THR A 69 -0.17 -4.17 -11.13
N GLY A 70 -0.97 -4.85 -10.30
CA GLY A 70 -2.34 -5.25 -10.61
C GLY A 70 -3.33 -4.10 -10.54
N TYR A 71 -3.31 -3.31 -9.47
CA TYR A 71 -4.32 -2.27 -9.23
C TYR A 71 -3.85 -0.87 -9.58
N TYR A 72 -2.56 -0.55 -9.46
CA TYR A 72 -2.05 0.77 -9.84
C TYR A 72 -1.48 0.83 -11.26
N GLY A 73 -1.42 -0.30 -11.96
CA GLY A 73 -1.02 -0.39 -13.37
C GLY A 73 0.44 0.00 -13.62
N ALA A 74 1.28 0.00 -12.59
CA ALA A 74 2.69 0.29 -12.72
C ALA A 74 3.45 -0.96 -13.23
N PRO A 75 4.31 -0.85 -14.25
CA PRO A 75 5.12 -1.98 -14.68
C PRO A 75 5.98 -2.53 -13.53
N ARG A 76 6.08 -3.85 -13.38
CA ARG A 76 6.87 -4.47 -12.30
C ARG A 76 8.32 -3.99 -12.29
N SER A 77 8.92 -3.84 -13.47
CA SER A 77 10.27 -3.30 -13.64
C SER A 77 10.45 -1.89 -13.09
N LEU A 78 9.43 -1.04 -13.19
CA LEU A 78 9.46 0.31 -12.61
C LEU A 78 9.43 0.22 -11.08
N ILE A 79 8.57 -0.63 -10.53
CA ILE A 79 8.46 -0.80 -9.07
C ILE A 79 9.76 -1.35 -8.48
N ASP A 80 10.34 -2.37 -9.10
CA ASP A 80 11.63 -2.93 -8.67
C ASP A 80 12.77 -1.90 -8.81
N GLU A 81 12.80 -1.10 -9.88
CA GLU A 81 13.76 0.02 -10.00
C GLU A 81 13.63 1.02 -8.84
N LEU A 82 12.41 1.44 -8.53
CA LEU A 82 12.15 2.44 -7.49
C LEU A 82 12.55 1.92 -6.11
N LEU A 83 12.17 0.67 -5.79
CA LEU A 83 12.46 0.06 -4.49
C LEU A 83 13.95 -0.28 -4.35
N ASP A 84 14.56 -0.92 -5.35
CA ASP A 84 15.86 -1.55 -5.18
C ASP A 84 17.01 -0.63 -5.59
N ARG A 85 16.90 0.05 -6.74
CA ARG A 85 17.95 0.92 -7.26
C ARG A 85 17.86 2.34 -6.70
N ARG A 86 16.65 2.92 -6.71
CA ARG A 86 16.42 4.28 -6.22
C ARG A 86 16.16 4.35 -4.72
N ARG A 87 15.96 3.19 -4.07
CA ARG A 87 15.79 3.07 -2.62
C ARG A 87 14.62 3.91 -2.08
N TRP A 88 13.58 4.10 -2.89
CA TRP A 88 12.35 4.74 -2.45
C TRP A 88 11.69 3.90 -1.36
N ALA A 89 11.05 4.57 -0.40
CA ALA A 89 10.24 3.85 0.57
C ALA A 89 8.97 3.32 -0.12
N PRO A 90 8.40 2.17 0.29
CA PRO A 90 7.19 1.64 -0.34
C PRO A 90 6.02 2.64 -0.37
N GLY A 91 5.88 3.47 0.66
CA GLY A 91 4.92 4.56 0.72
C GLY A 91 5.14 5.62 -0.37
N ASP A 92 6.39 5.93 -0.72
CA ASP A 92 6.71 6.86 -1.82
C ASP A 92 6.27 6.29 -3.18
N VAL A 93 6.60 5.02 -3.40
CA VAL A 93 6.23 4.28 -4.62
C VAL A 93 4.70 4.20 -4.74
N TYR A 94 4.04 3.83 -3.65
CA TYR A 94 2.60 3.82 -3.55
C TYR A 94 2.01 5.19 -3.90
N TYR A 95 2.49 6.24 -3.23
CA TYR A 95 1.91 7.57 -3.37
C TYR A 95 2.06 8.10 -4.79
N ALA A 96 3.22 7.90 -5.42
CA ALA A 96 3.43 8.29 -6.81
C ALA A 96 2.39 7.65 -7.74
N CYS A 97 2.20 6.33 -7.65
CA CYS A 97 1.25 5.65 -8.52
C CYS A 97 -0.21 5.93 -8.12
N ALA A 98 -0.51 6.18 -6.85
CA ALA A 98 -1.84 6.53 -6.38
C ALA A 98 -2.27 7.93 -6.86
N LEU A 99 -1.35 8.91 -6.82
CA LEU A 99 -1.56 10.22 -7.45
C LEU A 99 -1.84 10.05 -8.95
N ALA A 100 -1.02 9.24 -9.63
CA ALA A 100 -1.15 9.00 -11.07
C ALA A 100 -2.53 8.41 -11.41
N ARG A 101 -2.96 7.37 -10.67
CA ARG A 101 -4.28 6.74 -10.81
C ARG A 101 -5.41 7.73 -10.57
N SER A 102 -5.28 8.60 -9.57
CA SER A 102 -6.30 9.64 -9.29
C SER A 102 -6.43 10.69 -10.40
N LEU A 103 -5.39 10.87 -11.21
CA LEU A 103 -5.32 11.79 -12.35
C LEU A 103 -5.59 11.10 -13.69
N GLY A 104 -5.69 9.77 -13.73
CA GLY A 104 -5.81 9.01 -14.96
C GLY A 104 -4.55 9.02 -15.84
N VAL A 105 -3.37 9.16 -15.24
CA VAL A 105 -2.07 9.17 -15.94
C VAL A 105 -1.18 8.00 -15.51
N PRO A 106 -0.16 7.61 -16.30
CA PRO A 106 0.80 6.57 -15.91
C PRO A 106 1.60 6.93 -14.64
N CYS A 107 1.90 5.94 -13.78
CA CYS A 107 2.71 6.13 -12.57
C CYS A 107 4.06 6.80 -12.86
N LEU A 108 4.71 6.45 -13.98
CA LEU A 108 5.98 7.02 -14.40
C LEU A 108 5.92 8.55 -14.58
N ASN A 109 4.77 9.13 -14.91
CA ASN A 109 4.65 10.58 -15.07
C ASN A 109 4.83 11.30 -13.73
N VAL A 110 4.31 10.73 -12.63
CA VAL A 110 4.48 11.30 -11.29
C VAL A 110 5.92 11.10 -10.79
N VAL A 111 6.53 9.95 -11.10
CA VAL A 111 7.95 9.70 -10.80
C VAL A 111 8.83 10.76 -11.47
N ARG A 112 8.59 11.05 -12.75
CA ARG A 112 9.31 12.12 -13.48
C ARG A 112 9.06 13.49 -12.89
N GLU A 113 7.86 13.76 -12.40
CA GLU A 113 7.53 15.03 -11.76
C GLU A 113 8.21 15.20 -10.39
N TYR A 114 8.40 14.10 -9.66
CA TYR A 114 9.21 14.08 -8.43
C TYR A 114 10.69 14.36 -8.74
N ASP A 115 11.23 13.71 -9.78
CA ASP A 115 12.65 13.81 -10.17
C ASP A 115 13.06 15.21 -10.65
N ARG A 116 12.12 16.07 -11.06
CA ARG A 116 12.40 17.46 -11.47
C ARG A 116 12.94 18.31 -10.33
N ASP A 117 12.34 18.19 -9.16
CA ASP A 117 12.65 18.99 -7.98
C ASP A 117 12.60 18.10 -6.72
N PRO A 118 13.57 17.19 -6.55
CA PRO A 118 13.60 16.29 -5.41
C PRO A 118 13.77 17.07 -4.11
N GLY A 119 13.20 16.54 -3.01
CA GLY A 119 13.33 17.13 -1.68
C GLY A 119 12.29 18.22 -1.33
N GLN A 120 11.44 18.62 -2.27
CA GLN A 120 10.31 19.54 -2.00
C GLN A 120 9.16 18.88 -1.21
N GLY A 121 9.20 17.55 -1.06
CA GLY A 121 8.15 16.76 -0.42
C GLY A 121 6.96 16.46 -1.34
N TRP A 122 6.18 15.46 -0.97
CA TRP A 122 5.08 14.96 -1.81
C TRP A 122 3.91 15.94 -1.93
N GLY A 123 3.66 16.77 -0.92
CA GLY A 123 2.64 17.81 -1.00
C GLY A 123 2.90 18.83 -2.11
N ALA A 124 4.18 19.18 -2.36
CA ALA A 124 4.55 20.07 -3.45
C ALA A 124 4.32 19.43 -4.82
N VAL A 125 4.69 18.15 -4.98
CA VAL A 125 4.44 17.37 -6.20
C VAL A 125 2.94 17.28 -6.48
N ALA A 126 2.14 16.87 -5.49
CA ALA A 126 0.69 16.77 -5.62
C ALA A 126 0.06 18.12 -6.03
N LYS A 127 0.50 19.23 -5.41
CA LYS A 127 0.02 20.58 -5.75
C LYS A 127 0.38 21.00 -7.17
N ARG A 128 1.61 20.73 -7.64
CA ARG A 128 2.03 21.01 -9.03
C ARG A 128 1.20 20.24 -10.04
N MET A 129 0.81 19.01 -9.69
CA MET A 129 -0.07 18.18 -10.51
C MET A 129 -1.57 18.51 -10.35
N GLY A 130 -1.92 19.55 -9.60
CA GLY A 130 -3.30 20.01 -9.45
C GLY A 130 -4.14 19.26 -8.41
N ILE A 131 -3.53 18.36 -7.63
CA ILE A 131 -4.19 17.68 -6.51
C ILE A 131 -4.10 18.59 -5.28
N LYS A 132 -5.26 18.98 -4.77
CA LYS A 132 -5.40 19.86 -3.60
C LYS A 132 -6.33 19.17 -2.60
N PRO A 133 -6.19 19.41 -1.28
CA PRO A 133 -7.17 18.95 -0.32
C PRO A 133 -8.60 19.32 -0.76
N GLY A 134 -9.50 18.34 -0.74
CA GLY A 134 -10.89 18.48 -1.17
C GLY A 134 -11.15 18.39 -2.69
N SER A 135 -10.12 18.27 -3.54
CA SER A 135 -10.35 18.05 -4.97
C SER A 135 -10.94 16.66 -5.25
N PRO A 136 -11.66 16.46 -6.38
CA PRO A 136 -12.14 15.14 -6.77
C PRO A 136 -11.03 14.08 -6.85
N ALA A 137 -9.86 14.47 -7.36
CA ALA A 137 -8.67 13.60 -7.41
C ALA A 137 -8.16 13.26 -6.00
N PHE A 138 -8.17 14.21 -5.07
CA PHE A 138 -7.79 13.95 -3.68
C PHE A 138 -8.76 12.98 -2.99
N HIS A 139 -10.07 13.11 -3.23
CA HIS A 139 -11.04 12.14 -2.73
C HIS A 139 -10.86 10.76 -3.40
N ALA A 140 -10.53 10.71 -4.69
CA ALA A 140 -10.23 9.46 -5.39
C ALA A 140 -8.98 8.77 -4.82
N LEU A 141 -7.94 9.54 -4.51
CA LEU A 141 -6.73 9.08 -3.83
C LEU A 141 -7.05 8.41 -2.49
N LYS A 142 -7.84 9.07 -1.63
CA LYS A 142 -8.24 8.50 -0.33
C LYS A 142 -9.09 7.23 -0.47
N ARG A 143 -10.01 7.18 -1.44
CA ARG A 143 -10.79 5.96 -1.73
C ARG A 143 -9.90 4.82 -2.24
N GLY A 144 -8.89 5.12 -3.06
CA GLY A 144 -7.93 4.12 -3.52
C GLY A 144 -7.15 3.50 -2.37
N ALA A 145 -6.74 4.30 -1.38
CA ALA A 145 -6.11 3.79 -0.17
C ALA A 145 -7.05 2.87 0.62
N VAL A 146 -8.33 3.21 0.78
CA VAL A 146 -9.30 2.29 1.41
C VAL A 146 -9.36 0.94 0.68
N GLN A 147 -9.46 0.94 -0.65
CA GLN A 147 -9.51 -0.28 -1.46
C GLN A 147 -8.25 -1.14 -1.31
N THR A 148 -7.07 -0.53 -1.29
CA THR A 148 -5.81 -1.24 -1.07
C THR A 148 -5.79 -1.95 0.29
N TYR A 149 -6.26 -1.29 1.34
CA TYR A 149 -6.37 -1.88 2.66
C TYR A 149 -7.40 -3.01 2.71
N ASP A 150 -8.50 -2.89 1.98
CA ASP A 150 -9.47 -3.99 1.80
C ASP A 150 -8.82 -5.21 1.13
N HIS A 151 -8.02 -5.01 0.07
CA HIS A 151 -7.31 -6.09 -0.62
C HIS A 151 -6.28 -6.78 0.29
N TRP A 152 -5.64 -6.03 1.18
CA TRP A 152 -4.73 -6.57 2.18
C TRP A 152 -5.45 -7.25 3.35
N GLY A 153 -6.78 -7.19 3.38
CA GLY A 153 -7.62 -7.84 4.39
C GLY A 153 -7.78 -7.03 5.67
N TYR A 154 -7.56 -5.72 5.63
CA TYR A 154 -7.76 -4.85 6.79
C TYR A 154 -8.56 -3.61 6.40
N PRO A 155 -9.90 -3.71 6.29
CA PRO A 155 -10.72 -2.59 5.87
C PRO A 155 -10.57 -1.37 6.77
N ILE A 156 -10.32 -0.20 6.17
CA ILE A 156 -10.27 1.09 6.85
C ILE A 156 -11.31 2.03 6.26
N ARG A 157 -11.57 3.16 6.94
CA ARG A 157 -12.42 4.24 6.41
C ARG A 157 -11.68 5.57 6.45
N VAL A 158 -12.07 6.48 5.54
CA VAL A 158 -11.44 7.80 5.42
C VAL A 158 -11.69 8.68 6.65
N ASP A 159 -12.84 8.51 7.29
CA ASP A 159 -13.30 9.22 8.48
C ASP A 159 -12.80 8.61 9.80
N GLN A 160 -12.13 7.46 9.74
CA GLN A 160 -11.64 6.75 10.92
C GLN A 160 -10.16 7.04 11.18
N SER A 161 -9.86 7.50 12.39
CA SER A 161 -8.50 7.61 12.93
C SER A 161 -8.06 6.29 13.59
N VAL A 162 -8.03 5.21 12.81
CA VAL A 162 -7.50 3.91 13.27
C VAL A 162 -6.05 3.80 12.82
N ARG A 163 -5.14 3.28 13.66
CA ARG A 163 -3.81 2.88 13.20
C ARG A 163 -3.75 1.39 12.92
N VAL A 164 -3.05 1.02 11.87
CA VAL A 164 -2.87 -0.37 11.46
C VAL A 164 -1.44 -0.80 11.74
N ASP A 165 -1.27 -1.76 12.64
CA ASP A 165 0.02 -2.42 12.86
C ASP A 165 0.04 -3.76 12.11
N TRP A 166 0.85 -3.78 11.05
CA TRP A 166 1.06 -4.95 10.20
C TRP A 166 1.94 -6.02 10.86
N ALA A 167 2.46 -5.81 12.07
CA ALA A 167 3.24 -6.83 12.79
C ALA A 167 2.30 -7.89 13.38
N GLU A 168 1.11 -7.45 13.76
CA GLU A 168 0.05 -8.28 14.31
C GLU A 168 -0.85 -8.87 13.20
N HIS A 169 -0.93 -8.20 12.05
CA HIS A 169 -1.86 -8.53 10.97
C HIS A 169 -1.13 -8.69 9.63
N GLY A 170 -0.99 -9.93 9.16
CA GLY A 170 -0.43 -10.21 7.83
C GLY A 170 -1.50 -10.23 6.73
N PRO A 171 -1.12 -10.03 5.45
CA PRO A 171 -2.05 -10.08 4.34
C PRO A 171 -2.80 -11.42 4.29
N GLY A 172 -4.11 -11.35 4.05
CA GLY A 172 -4.99 -12.52 3.96
C GLY A 172 -5.45 -13.12 5.29
N LYS A 173 -5.04 -12.57 6.45
CA LYS A 173 -5.50 -13.04 7.78
C LYS A 173 -6.77 -12.35 8.30
N GLY A 174 -7.31 -11.38 7.56
CA GLY A 174 -8.53 -10.64 7.94
C GLY A 174 -9.83 -11.37 7.64
N ARG A 175 -10.17 -12.38 8.45
CA ARG A 175 -11.57 -12.81 8.63
C ARG A 175 -11.91 -12.84 10.12
N GLY A 176 -12.07 -11.64 10.67
CA GLY A 176 -12.70 -11.41 11.97
C GLY A 176 -13.83 -10.42 11.78
N ASN A 177 -15.06 -10.94 11.78
CA ASN A 177 -16.32 -10.24 11.62
C ASN A 177 -16.43 -8.97 12.49
N ALA A 178 -16.25 -7.78 11.90
CA ALA A 178 -16.61 -6.51 12.51
C ALA A 178 -18.03 -6.09 12.06
N ASN A 179 -19.01 -6.97 12.29
CA ASN A 179 -20.41 -6.58 12.30
C ASN A 179 -20.96 -6.95 13.69
N GLY A 180 -20.78 -6.03 14.63
CA GLY A 180 -21.39 -6.09 15.95
C GLY A 180 -22.89 -5.88 15.82
N ASN A 181 -23.63 -6.96 15.59
CA ASN A 181 -25.01 -7.05 16.03
C ASN A 181 -25.14 -8.32 16.87
N GLY A 182 -25.36 -8.13 18.17
CA GLY A 182 -25.43 -9.20 19.15
C GLY A 182 -26.49 -10.24 18.78
N LYS A 183 -26.08 -11.50 18.84
CA LYS A 183 -26.95 -12.64 19.14
C LYS A 183 -26.06 -13.78 19.61
N SER A 184 -25.92 -13.87 20.94
CA SER A 184 -25.47 -15.05 21.64
C SER A 184 -26.36 -16.22 21.21
N HIS A 185 -25.82 -17.20 20.49
CA HIS A 185 -26.40 -18.53 20.41
C HIS A 185 -25.27 -19.52 20.74
N GLY A 186 -25.39 -20.14 21.91
CA GLY A 186 -24.51 -21.19 22.37
C GLY A 186 -24.64 -22.43 21.50
N GLY A 187 -23.52 -23.16 21.37
CA GLY A 187 -23.45 -24.49 20.80
C GLY A 187 -22.25 -25.23 21.40
N PRO A 188 -22.37 -26.54 21.70
CA PRO A 188 -21.83 -27.12 22.92
C PRO A 188 -20.37 -27.60 22.83
N LYS A 189 -19.76 -27.69 24.01
CA LYS A 189 -18.44 -28.29 24.26
C LYS A 189 -18.46 -29.78 23.89
N ALA A 190 -17.53 -30.21 23.04
CA ALA A 190 -17.26 -31.62 22.83
C ALA A 190 -16.19 -32.10 23.83
N HIS A 191 -16.64 -32.86 24.84
CA HIS A 191 -15.79 -33.72 25.65
C HIS A 191 -15.51 -35.02 24.87
N GLY A 192 -14.27 -35.49 24.90
CA GLY A 192 -13.88 -36.76 24.30
C GLY A 192 -14.32 -37.95 25.13
N HIS A 193 -14.51 -39.10 24.48
CA HIS A 193 -14.42 -40.43 25.07
C HIS A 193 -13.98 -41.46 24.02
N SER A 194 -13.13 -42.36 24.49
CA SER A 194 -12.53 -43.52 23.81
C SER A 194 -13.43 -44.76 23.89
N GLY A 195 -13.28 -45.71 22.96
CA GLY A 195 -13.70 -47.12 23.11
C GLY A 195 -14.31 -47.70 21.83
N HIS A 196 -13.60 -48.55 21.08
CA HIS A 196 -13.52 -50.04 21.16
C HIS A 196 -14.68 -50.78 20.44
N GLY A 197 -14.34 -51.71 19.52
CA GLY A 197 -15.29 -52.75 19.06
C GLY A 197 -14.99 -53.33 17.67
N TYR A 198 -14.87 -54.66 17.58
CA TYR A 198 -14.29 -55.47 16.50
C TYR A 198 -15.25 -55.92 15.36
N ASP A 199 -14.61 -56.29 14.25
CA ASP A 199 -14.80 -57.41 13.30
C ASP A 199 -15.99 -57.63 12.34
N ASP A 200 -15.56 -58.14 11.17
CA ASP A 200 -16.08 -59.12 10.22
C ASP A 200 -17.36 -58.89 9.37
N GLY A 201 -17.23 -59.20 8.07
CA GLY A 201 -18.37 -59.59 7.22
C GLY A 201 -18.27 -59.35 5.71
N HIS A 202 -17.78 -60.36 4.98
CA HIS A 202 -17.76 -60.47 3.52
C HIS A 202 -19.13 -60.35 2.81
N GLY A 203 -19.14 -59.86 1.55
CA GLY A 203 -20.23 -60.08 0.61
C GLY A 203 -20.00 -59.57 -0.81
N LYS A 204 -19.54 -60.43 -1.73
CA LYS A 204 -19.50 -60.20 -3.19
C LYS A 204 -20.90 -60.32 -3.80
N GLY A 205 -21.23 -59.45 -4.76
CA GLY A 205 -22.39 -59.65 -5.65
C GLY A 205 -22.27 -58.83 -6.94
N ARG A 206 -21.98 -59.50 -8.06
CA ARG A 206 -22.08 -58.97 -9.43
C ARG A 206 -23.53 -59.06 -9.91
N GLY A 207 -23.98 -58.07 -10.69
CA GLY A 207 -25.19 -58.16 -11.51
C GLY A 207 -25.19 -57.11 -12.63
N LYS A 208 -24.97 -57.55 -13.87
CA LYS A 208 -25.27 -56.81 -15.10
C LYS A 208 -26.75 -57.02 -15.44
N ASP A 209 -27.37 -56.05 -16.12
CA ASP A 209 -28.31 -56.17 -17.27
C ASP A 209 -29.05 -54.83 -17.41
N LYS A 210 -28.92 -54.05 -18.51
CA LYS A 210 -29.36 -54.17 -19.92
C LYS A 210 -30.79 -53.68 -20.19
N GLY A 211 -30.86 -52.66 -21.06
CA GLY A 211 -31.99 -52.33 -21.97
C GLY A 211 -33.03 -51.36 -21.41
N HIS A 212 -33.76 -50.55 -22.19
CA HIS A 212 -33.72 -50.13 -23.60
C HIS A 212 -34.88 -49.10 -23.78
N GLY A 213 -34.74 -48.12 -24.68
CA GLY A 213 -35.85 -47.32 -25.24
C GLY A 213 -35.50 -45.82 -25.35
N LYS A 214 -35.06 -45.27 -26.50
CA LYS A 214 -35.85 -44.87 -27.71
C LYS A 214 -37.10 -44.04 -27.34
N ASP A 215 -37.42 -42.89 -27.90
CA ASP A 215 -37.07 -42.27 -29.19
C ASP A 215 -37.68 -40.83 -29.23
N LYS A 216 -37.09 -39.95 -30.05
CA LYS A 216 -37.70 -38.79 -30.78
C LYS A 216 -38.27 -37.60 -29.96
N GLY A 217 -38.09 -36.34 -30.33
CA GLY A 217 -37.52 -35.69 -31.52
C GLY A 217 -37.92 -34.20 -31.58
N HIS A 218 -37.17 -33.42 -32.38
CA HIS A 218 -37.47 -32.08 -32.94
C HIS A 218 -37.62 -30.88 -31.97
N GLY A 219 -37.15 -29.66 -32.27
CA GLY A 219 -36.64 -29.09 -33.52
C GLY A 219 -36.07 -27.67 -33.32
N LYS A 220 -35.37 -27.22 -34.36
CA LYS A 220 -34.71 -25.91 -34.55
C LYS A 220 -35.62 -24.70 -34.30
N GLY A 221 -35.00 -23.60 -33.86
CA GLY A 221 -35.56 -22.25 -33.97
C GLY A 221 -34.51 -21.17 -33.75
N HIS A 222 -33.71 -20.86 -34.77
CA HIS A 222 -32.97 -19.59 -34.86
C HIS A 222 -33.94 -18.50 -35.32
N GLY A 223 -33.98 -17.37 -34.62
CA GLY A 223 -34.73 -16.18 -34.99
C GLY A 223 -33.94 -14.93 -34.60
N ASN A 224 -33.11 -14.47 -35.52
CA ASN A 224 -32.42 -13.18 -35.48
C ASN A 224 -33.36 -12.13 -36.11
N GLY A 225 -33.55 -10.98 -35.47
CA GLY A 225 -34.33 -9.90 -36.05
C GLY A 225 -34.42 -8.67 -35.15
N GLY A 226 -33.81 -7.57 -35.57
CA GLY A 226 -34.17 -6.24 -35.07
C GLY A 226 -33.06 -5.19 -35.13
N GLY A 227 -33.07 -4.36 -36.17
CA GLY A 227 -32.64 -2.96 -36.07
C GLY A 227 -31.38 -2.54 -36.81
N ASN A 228 -31.48 -2.40 -38.14
CA ASN A 228 -30.52 -1.65 -38.96
C ASN A 228 -30.99 -0.18 -39.03
N GLY A 229 -30.20 0.75 -38.51
CA GLY A 229 -30.45 2.19 -38.59
C GLY A 229 -29.27 2.90 -39.24
N LYS A 230 -29.30 3.04 -40.57
CA LYS A 230 -28.30 3.76 -41.36
C LYS A 230 -29.02 4.85 -42.14
N GLY A 231 -29.03 6.06 -41.60
CA GLY A 231 -29.54 7.26 -42.26
C GLY A 231 -28.38 8.05 -42.86
N HIS A 232 -28.19 7.98 -44.19
CA HIS A 232 -27.38 8.90 -44.95
C HIS A 232 -28.27 10.08 -45.40
N GLY A 233 -28.00 11.27 -44.88
CA GLY A 233 -28.55 12.52 -45.41
C GLY A 233 -27.53 13.19 -46.33
N ASN A 234 -27.86 13.30 -47.60
CA ASN A 234 -27.16 14.10 -48.60
C ASN A 234 -28.05 15.31 -48.92
N GLY A 235 -27.51 16.53 -48.86
CA GLY A 235 -28.25 17.76 -49.16
C GLY A 235 -27.31 18.90 -49.54
N LYS A 236 -27.41 19.32 -50.79
CA LYS A 236 -26.62 20.37 -51.49
C LYS A 236 -27.54 21.58 -51.72
N GLY A 237 -26.99 22.80 -51.70
CA GLY A 237 -27.63 24.07 -52.12
C GLY A 237 -28.08 24.93 -50.92
N HIS A 238 -27.76 26.22 -50.79
CA HIS A 238 -27.32 27.26 -51.73
C HIS A 238 -26.04 27.95 -51.28
#